data_AF-A0A2G9MCS6-F1
#
_entry.id   AF-A0A2G9MCS6-F1
#
_cell.length_a   1.000
_cell.length_b   1.000
_cell.length_c   1.000
_cell.angle_alpha   90.00
_cell.angle_beta   90.00
_cell.angle_gamma   90.00
#
_symmetry.space_group_name_H-M   'P 1'
#
loop_
_entity.id
_entity.type
_entity.pdbx_description
1 polymer ?
#
loop_
_entity_poly.entity_id
_entity_poly.type
_entity_poly.pdbx_seq_one_letter_code
_entity_poly.pdbx_strand_id
1 'polypeptide(L)'
;MATDPTSEIMELRNQGLTDNIIVDELTKRGYSQEQVYTALSHVDMGSSSPSSFSSNGSFSGMPSSQSSEGNIYERIESITESIVDEKWDDLIAEVKKIIEWKERVESVQSKLNNDVEKLKEDFKTLHQGVLGKVEEYDKRMIDVGTELKAVGKVFKDVIPEFVENVKELKGITENVRKK
;
A
#
# COMPACT_ATOMS: atom_id res chain seq x y z
N MET A 1 -19.90 28.08 38.52
CA MET A 1 -20.90 28.65 37.60
C MET A 1 -21.48 27.47 36.85
N ALA A 2 -22.76 27.15 37.03
CA ALA A 2 -23.40 26.07 36.27
C ALA A 2 -23.74 26.62 34.88
N THR A 3 -23.01 26.18 33.87
CA THR A 3 -23.30 26.47 32.47
C THR A 3 -24.57 25.72 32.09
N ASP A 4 -25.55 26.45 31.57
CA ASP A 4 -26.81 25.87 31.09
C ASP A 4 -26.53 25.08 29.81
N PRO A 5 -26.85 23.77 29.75
CA PRO A 5 -26.61 22.94 28.57
C PRO A 5 -27.25 23.52 27.30
N THR A 6 -28.35 24.26 27.44
CA THR A 6 -29.04 24.94 26.33
C THR A 6 -28.17 25.98 25.64
N SER A 7 -27.42 26.76 26.43
CA SER A 7 -26.53 27.82 25.91
C SER A 7 -25.33 27.22 25.18
N GLU A 8 -24.79 26.12 25.71
CA GLU A 8 -23.62 25.43 25.16
C GLU A 8 -23.95 24.71 23.84
N ILE A 9 -25.14 24.12 23.74
CA ILE A 9 -25.67 23.57 22.48
C ILE A 9 -25.78 24.65 21.41
N MET A 10 -26.29 25.83 21.75
CA MET A 10 -26.45 26.93 20.80
C MET A 10 -25.09 27.45 20.30
N GLU A 11 -24.08 27.48 21.16
CA GLU A 11 -22.71 27.85 20.80
C GLU A 11 -22.07 26.82 19.86
N LEU A 12 -22.16 25.52 20.19
CA LEU A 12 -21.61 24.44 19.36
C LEU A 12 -22.33 24.34 18.00
N ARG A 13 -23.64 24.63 17.96
CA ARG A 13 -24.40 24.71 16.71
C ARG A 13 -23.96 25.90 15.85
N ASN A 14 -23.66 27.06 16.46
CA ASN A 14 -23.08 28.21 15.75
C ASN A 14 -21.67 27.93 15.18
N GLN A 15 -20.94 26.98 15.77
CA GLN A 15 -19.66 26.48 15.23
C GLN A 15 -19.85 25.47 14.09
N GLY A 16 -21.08 25.11 13.73
CA GLY A 16 -21.41 24.20 12.63
C GLY A 16 -21.28 22.72 12.98
N LEU A 17 -21.20 22.35 14.26
CA LEU A 17 -21.21 20.95 14.68
C LEU A 17 -22.61 20.35 14.52
N THR A 18 -22.66 19.07 14.17
CA THR A 18 -23.91 18.32 14.05
C THR A 18 -24.39 17.87 15.43
N ASP A 19 -25.71 17.73 15.58
CA ASP A 19 -26.36 17.41 16.87
C ASP A 19 -25.79 16.13 17.54
N ASN A 20 -25.40 15.13 16.75
CA ASN A 20 -24.75 13.91 17.26
C ASN A 20 -23.38 14.17 17.90
N ILE A 21 -22.60 15.10 17.33
CA ILE A 21 -21.28 15.47 17.88
C ILE A 21 -21.45 16.33 19.13
N ILE A 22 -22.48 17.19 19.15
CA ILE A 22 -22.85 18.01 20.31
C ILE A 22 -23.23 17.12 21.49
N VAL A 23 -23.99 16.05 21.26
CA VAL A 23 -24.37 15.08 22.31
C VAL A 23 -23.14 14.38 22.89
N ASP A 24 -22.20 13.95 22.06
CA ASP A 24 -20.97 13.28 22.51
C ASP A 24 -20.08 14.24 23.33
N GLU A 25 -19.90 15.47 22.84
CA GLU A 25 -19.09 16.50 23.50
C GLU A 25 -19.67 16.91 24.86
N LEU A 26 -21.00 17.05 24.98
CA LEU A 26 -21.67 17.38 26.24
C LEU A 26 -21.69 16.19 27.22
N THR A 27 -21.87 14.98 26.71
CA THR A 27 -21.79 13.77 27.56
C THR A 27 -20.38 13.62 28.14
N LYS A 28 -19.34 13.90 27.33
CA LYS A 28 -17.94 13.92 27.78
C LYS A 28 -17.64 15.01 28.80
N ARG A 29 -18.37 16.13 28.75
CA ARG A 29 -18.31 17.23 29.74
C ARG A 29 -19.10 16.93 31.02
N GLY A 30 -19.79 15.79 31.09
CA GLY A 30 -20.45 15.27 32.29
C GLY A 30 -21.93 15.61 32.42
N TYR A 31 -22.57 16.13 31.37
CA TYR A 31 -24.02 16.29 31.35
C TYR A 31 -24.72 14.95 31.12
N SER A 32 -25.88 14.73 31.73
CA SER A 32 -26.65 13.52 31.47
C SER A 32 -27.30 13.59 30.09
N GLN A 33 -27.42 12.45 29.41
CA GLN A 33 -28.06 12.40 28.09
C GLN A 33 -29.48 12.99 28.11
N GLU A 34 -30.24 12.76 29.18
CA GLU A 34 -31.58 13.33 29.36
C GLU A 34 -31.58 14.86 29.40
N GLN A 35 -30.61 15.47 30.09
CA GLN A 35 -30.43 16.92 30.13
C GLN A 35 -30.06 17.47 28.74
N VAL A 36 -29.18 16.76 28.02
CA VAL A 36 -28.74 17.16 26.67
C VAL A 36 -29.89 17.09 25.66
N TYR A 37 -30.67 16.01 25.65
CA TYR A 37 -31.81 15.86 24.74
C TYR A 37 -32.94 16.86 25.04
N THR A 38 -33.22 17.10 26.32
CA THR A 38 -34.20 18.12 26.73
C THR A 38 -33.76 19.51 26.28
N ALA A 39 -32.48 19.86 26.46
CA ALA A 39 -31.94 21.14 26.03
C ALA A 39 -31.91 21.27 24.49
N LEU A 40 -31.55 20.20 23.77
CA LEU A 40 -31.52 20.18 22.30
C LEU A 40 -32.91 20.39 21.71
N SER A 41 -33.93 19.70 22.24
CA SER A 41 -35.32 19.89 21.82
C SER A 41 -35.83 21.31 22.13
N HIS A 42 -35.40 21.91 23.24
CA HIS A 42 -35.74 23.28 23.60
C HIS A 42 -35.14 24.31 22.61
N VAL A 43 -33.89 24.12 22.20
CA VAL A 43 -33.22 24.95 21.18
C VAL A 43 -33.91 24.80 19.83
N ASP A 44 -34.33 23.59 19.47
CA ASP A 44 -35.01 23.32 18.19
C ASP A 44 -36.42 23.93 18.15
N MET A 45 -37.15 23.87 19.27
CA MET A 45 -38.46 24.53 19.43
C MET A 45 -38.38 26.07 19.44
N GLY A 46 -37.19 26.64 19.70
CA GLY A 46 -36.96 28.09 19.76
C GLY A 46 -37.06 28.85 18.43
N SER A 47 -37.30 28.17 17.30
CA SER A 47 -37.51 28.78 15.98
C SER A 47 -38.96 28.77 15.50
N SER A 48 -39.89 28.19 16.27
CA SER A 48 -41.33 28.27 16.05
C SER A 48 -41.98 29.10 17.16
N SER A 49 -42.61 30.21 16.77
CA SER A 49 -43.33 31.11 17.66
C SER A 49 -44.24 30.35 18.65
N PRO A 50 -44.35 30.79 19.92
CA PRO A 50 -45.28 30.20 20.86
C PRO A 50 -46.69 30.55 20.40
N SER A 51 -47.37 29.55 19.83
CA SER A 51 -48.83 29.60 19.70
C SER A 51 -49.38 29.53 21.11
N SER A 52 -49.72 30.70 21.65
CA SER A 52 -50.49 30.90 22.86
C SER A 52 -51.78 30.09 22.78
N PHE A 53 -51.81 28.90 23.39
CA PHE A 53 -53.06 28.24 23.72
C PHE A 53 -53.60 28.86 24.99
N SER A 54 -54.62 29.70 24.79
CA SER A 54 -55.41 30.27 25.86
C SER A 54 -56.22 29.19 26.57
N SER A 55 -56.19 29.31 27.89
CA SER A 55 -56.95 28.59 28.90
C SER A 55 -58.44 28.45 28.60
N ASN A 56 -58.99 27.24 28.72
CA ASN A 56 -60.16 26.97 29.58
C ASN A 56 -60.42 25.46 29.68
N GLY A 57 -60.32 24.86 30.87
CA GLY A 57 -60.69 23.44 31.06
C GLY A 57 -60.13 22.80 32.33
N SER A 58 -60.85 23.02 33.42
CA SER A 58 -60.93 22.27 34.69
C SER A 58 -60.04 21.03 34.87
N PHE A 59 -59.18 21.12 35.88
CA PHE A 59 -58.41 20.02 36.46
C PHE A 59 -59.31 19.17 37.38
N SER A 60 -59.48 17.89 37.06
CA SER A 60 -59.86 16.88 38.04
C SER A 60 -59.48 15.49 37.53
N GLY A 61 -58.56 14.83 38.26
CA GLY A 61 -58.37 13.39 38.19
C GLY A 61 -57.15 12.93 37.41
N MET A 62 -56.00 12.86 38.07
CA MET A 62 -54.95 11.91 37.73
C MET A 62 -55.07 10.75 38.72
N PRO A 63 -55.02 9.49 38.23
CA PRO A 63 -53.85 8.72 38.62
C PRO A 63 -53.21 7.99 37.44
N SER A 64 -51.89 7.87 37.58
CA SER A 64 -51.00 6.90 36.93
C SER A 64 -50.96 6.89 35.40
N SER A 65 -50.21 7.86 34.86
CA SER A 65 -49.36 7.61 33.69
C SER A 65 -48.29 6.59 34.07
N GLN A 66 -48.53 5.32 33.79
CA GLN A 66 -47.52 4.26 33.89
C GLN A 66 -47.59 3.39 32.63
N SER A 67 -47.00 3.89 31.54
CA SER A 67 -46.61 3.11 30.34
C SER A 67 -45.98 4.01 29.26
N SER A 68 -44.96 4.80 29.58
CA SER A 68 -44.15 5.50 28.57
C SER A 68 -42.65 5.18 28.63
N GLU A 69 -42.15 4.57 29.71
CA GLU A 69 -40.77 4.03 29.71
C GLU A 69 -40.63 2.80 28.81
N GLY A 70 -41.59 1.88 28.81
CA GLY A 70 -41.55 0.68 27.95
C GLY A 70 -41.47 1.00 26.45
N ASN A 71 -42.18 2.03 25.98
CA ASN A 71 -42.15 2.47 24.58
C ASN A 71 -40.80 3.10 24.18
N ILE A 72 -40.10 3.75 25.11
CA ILE A 72 -38.80 4.37 24.84
C ILE A 72 -37.72 3.28 24.81
N TYR A 73 -37.75 2.31 25.73
CA TYR A 73 -36.86 1.16 25.69
C TYR A 73 -37.08 0.27 24.46
N GLU A 74 -38.33 -0.03 24.08
CA GLU A 74 -38.64 -0.78 22.85
C GLU A 74 -38.18 -0.05 21.59
N ARG A 75 -38.31 1.29 21.57
CA ARG A 75 -37.82 2.10 20.44
C ARG A 75 -36.29 2.15 20.41
N ILE A 76 -35.63 2.25 21.56
CA ILE A 76 -34.16 2.18 21.66
C ILE A 76 -33.66 0.79 21.29
N GLU A 77 -34.35 -0.28 21.69
CA GLU A 77 -34.03 -1.67 21.35
C GLU A 77 -34.19 -1.91 19.84
N SER A 78 -35.29 -1.46 19.24
CA SER A 78 -35.49 -1.52 17.79
C SER A 78 -34.45 -0.71 17.00
N ILE A 79 -34.07 0.47 17.49
CA ILE A 79 -33.00 1.27 16.90
C ILE A 79 -31.65 0.57 17.09
N THR A 80 -31.42 -0.07 18.23
CA THR A 80 -30.16 -0.76 18.51
C THR A 80 -30.03 -2.03 17.68
N GLU A 81 -31.07 -2.84 17.54
CA GLU A 81 -31.07 -4.03 16.67
C GLU A 81 -30.86 -3.65 15.21
N SER A 82 -31.57 -2.63 14.71
CA SER A 82 -31.38 -2.18 13.31
C SER A 82 -29.98 -1.62 13.05
N ILE A 83 -29.40 -0.88 14.01
CA ILE A 83 -28.01 -0.41 13.90
C ILE A 83 -27.02 -1.58 13.99
N VAL A 84 -27.27 -2.55 14.86
CA VAL A 84 -26.39 -3.73 15.02
C VAL A 84 -26.41 -4.56 13.73
N ASP A 85 -27.58 -4.83 13.15
CA ASP A 85 -27.70 -5.59 11.89
C ASP A 85 -27.03 -4.87 10.72
N GLU A 86 -27.25 -3.55 10.57
CA GLU A 86 -26.59 -2.75 9.54
C GLU A 86 -25.06 -2.83 9.66
N LYS A 87 -24.53 -2.70 10.89
CA LYS A 87 -23.09 -2.80 11.14
C LYS A 87 -22.56 -4.22 10.98
N TRP A 88 -23.39 -5.23 11.22
CA TRP A 88 -23.02 -6.63 10.99
C TRP A 88 -22.92 -6.97 9.51
N ASP A 89 -23.86 -6.46 8.71
CA ASP A 89 -23.84 -6.62 7.25
C ASP A 89 -22.65 -5.87 6.62
N ASP A 90 -22.36 -4.65 7.07
CA ASP A 90 -21.16 -3.89 6.66
C ASP A 90 -19.88 -4.67 6.97
N LEU A 91 -19.76 -5.21 8.18
CA LEU A 91 -18.59 -5.98 8.61
C LEU A 91 -18.45 -7.26 7.79
N ILE A 92 -19.53 -8.00 7.53
CA ILE A 92 -19.51 -9.19 6.68
C ILE A 92 -19.07 -8.83 5.26
N ALA A 93 -19.52 -7.69 4.73
CA ALA A 93 -19.09 -7.21 3.42
C ALA A 93 -17.59 -6.90 3.39
N GLU A 94 -17.03 -6.29 4.43
CA GLU A 94 -15.59 -6.06 4.54
C GLU A 94 -14.79 -7.36 4.68
N VAL A 95 -15.27 -8.32 5.49
CA VAL A 95 -14.65 -9.64 5.63
C VAL A 95 -14.60 -10.38 4.29
N LYS A 96 -15.67 -10.31 3.49
CA LYS A 96 -15.68 -10.89 2.13
C LYS A 96 -14.60 -10.28 1.24
N LYS A 97 -14.43 -8.95 1.27
CA LYS A 97 -13.34 -8.26 0.53
C LYS A 97 -11.96 -8.74 0.99
N ILE A 98 -11.78 -8.97 2.29
CA ILE A 98 -10.52 -9.50 2.84
C ILE A 98 -10.26 -10.94 2.36
N ILE A 99 -11.29 -11.78 2.28
CA ILE A 99 -11.17 -13.15 1.77
C ILE A 99 -10.74 -13.13 0.30
N GLU A 100 -11.38 -12.34 -0.55
CA GLU A 100 -11.00 -12.19 -1.96
C GLU A 100 -9.56 -11.66 -2.12
N TRP A 101 -9.18 -10.70 -1.26
CA TRP A 101 -7.80 -10.21 -1.23
C TRP A 101 -6.82 -11.31 -0.81
N LYS A 102 -7.15 -12.11 0.21
CA LYS A 102 -6.34 -13.25 0.66
C LYS A 102 -6.14 -14.27 -0.45
N GLU A 103 -7.21 -14.65 -1.15
CA GLU A 103 -7.12 -15.57 -2.30
C GLU A 103 -6.22 -15.02 -3.42
N ARG A 104 -6.32 -13.71 -3.70
CA ARG A 104 -5.43 -13.05 -4.68
C ARG A 104 -3.97 -13.07 -4.24
N VAL A 105 -3.70 -12.80 -2.97
CA VAL A 105 -2.35 -12.83 -2.39
C VAL A 105 -1.78 -14.25 -2.41
N GLU A 106 -2.57 -15.26 -2.06
CA GLU A 106 -2.15 -16.67 -2.12
C GLU A 106 -1.84 -17.10 -3.57
N SER A 107 -2.62 -16.65 -4.54
CA SER A 107 -2.35 -16.89 -5.96
C SER A 107 -1.03 -16.23 -6.41
N VAL A 108 -0.80 -14.97 -6.02
CA VAL A 108 0.46 -14.26 -6.33
C VAL A 108 1.64 -14.92 -5.63
N GLN A 109 1.50 -15.33 -4.37
CA GLN A 109 2.54 -16.02 -3.63
C GLN A 109 2.92 -17.34 -4.31
N SER A 110 1.93 -18.10 -4.77
CA SER A 110 2.18 -19.34 -5.52
C SER A 110 2.92 -19.07 -6.84
N LYS A 111 2.49 -18.05 -7.60
CA LYS A 111 3.18 -17.65 -8.84
C LYS A 111 4.62 -17.21 -8.60
N LEU A 112 4.84 -16.40 -7.56
CA LEU A 112 6.17 -15.90 -7.21
C LEU A 112 7.11 -17.05 -6.83
N ASN A 113 6.64 -18.04 -6.07
CA ASN A 113 7.43 -19.24 -5.79
C ASN A 113 7.81 -19.99 -7.07
N ASN A 114 6.85 -20.20 -7.98
CA ASN A 114 7.11 -20.87 -9.25
C ASN A 114 8.10 -20.08 -10.14
N ASP A 115 7.97 -18.75 -10.18
CA ASP A 115 8.86 -17.90 -10.96
C ASP A 115 10.28 -17.87 -10.38
N VAL A 116 10.42 -17.93 -9.04
CA VAL A 116 11.73 -18.08 -8.38
C VAL A 116 12.36 -19.45 -8.69
N GLU A 117 11.57 -20.52 -8.73
CA GLU A 117 12.06 -21.84 -9.15
C GLU A 117 12.55 -21.84 -10.60
N LYS A 118 11.78 -21.26 -11.53
CA LYS A 118 12.19 -21.09 -12.93
C LYS A 118 13.44 -20.24 -13.05
N LEU A 119 13.51 -19.12 -12.34
CA LEU A 119 14.68 -18.25 -12.35
C LEU A 119 15.94 -18.99 -11.86
N LYS A 120 15.79 -19.86 -10.86
CA LYS A 120 16.88 -20.72 -10.37
C LYS A 120 17.33 -21.72 -11.43
N GLU A 121 16.40 -22.30 -12.19
CA GLU A 121 16.70 -23.22 -13.29
C GLU A 121 17.40 -22.49 -14.45
N ASP A 122 16.88 -21.34 -14.87
CA ASP A 122 17.47 -20.48 -15.89
C ASP A 122 18.88 -20.03 -15.50
N PHE A 123 19.06 -19.62 -14.24
CA PHE A 123 20.37 -19.26 -13.70
C PHE A 123 21.36 -20.43 -13.76
N LYS A 124 20.90 -21.66 -13.43
CA LYS A 124 21.75 -22.85 -13.50
C LYS A 124 22.17 -23.15 -14.94
N THR A 125 21.24 -23.05 -15.88
CA THR A 125 21.51 -23.24 -17.32
C THR A 125 22.49 -22.18 -17.84
N LEU A 126 22.26 -20.91 -17.48
CA LEU A 126 23.14 -19.81 -17.84
C LEU A 126 24.54 -20.01 -17.25
N HIS A 127 24.63 -20.37 -15.97
CA HIS A 127 25.91 -20.59 -15.30
C HIS A 127 26.71 -21.72 -15.95
N GLN A 128 26.06 -22.82 -16.31
CA GLN A 128 26.68 -23.92 -17.07
C GLN A 128 27.14 -23.46 -18.45
N GLY A 129 26.30 -22.71 -19.18
CA GLY A 129 26.65 -22.18 -20.50
C GLY A 129 27.82 -21.20 -20.46
N VAL A 130 27.84 -20.29 -19.47
CA VAL A 130 28.94 -19.33 -19.25
C VAL A 130 30.22 -20.05 -18.88
N LEU A 131 30.17 -21.01 -17.94
CA LEU A 131 31.35 -21.77 -17.55
C LEU A 131 31.96 -22.53 -18.74
N GLY A 132 31.12 -23.20 -19.54
CA GLY A 132 31.57 -23.88 -20.75
C GLY A 132 32.18 -22.91 -21.78
N LYS A 133 31.61 -21.71 -21.95
CA LYS A 133 32.18 -20.69 -22.84
C LYS A 133 33.52 -20.14 -22.35
N VAL A 134 33.68 -19.98 -21.04
CA VAL A 134 34.94 -19.56 -20.43
C VAL A 134 36.01 -20.63 -20.58
N GLU A 135 35.69 -21.90 -20.35
CA GLU A 135 36.62 -23.02 -20.59
C GLU A 135 37.03 -23.12 -22.06
N GLU A 136 36.07 -22.96 -22.98
CA GLU A 136 36.34 -22.94 -24.42
C GLU A 136 37.23 -21.75 -24.82
N TYR A 137 37.05 -20.60 -24.15
CA TYR A 137 37.89 -19.42 -24.34
C TYR A 137 39.31 -19.65 -23.81
N ASP A 138 39.46 -20.21 -22.61
CA ASP A 138 40.76 -20.54 -22.03
C ASP A 138 41.55 -21.51 -22.93
N LYS A 139 40.89 -22.57 -23.40
CA LYS A 139 41.49 -23.52 -24.34
C LYS A 139 41.94 -22.85 -25.64
N ARG A 140 41.10 -22.00 -26.24
CA ARG A 140 41.48 -21.22 -27.43
C ARG A 140 42.67 -20.30 -27.15
N MET A 141 42.74 -19.70 -25.97
CA MET A 141 43.85 -18.82 -25.62
C MET A 141 45.16 -19.59 -25.44
N ILE A 142 45.11 -20.81 -24.91
CA ILE A 142 46.26 -21.73 -24.86
C ILE A 142 46.72 -22.10 -26.26
N ASP A 143 45.80 -22.51 -27.14
CA ASP A 143 46.11 -22.86 -28.53
C ASP A 143 46.76 -21.69 -29.26
N VAL A 144 46.19 -20.49 -29.16
CA VAL A 144 46.77 -19.25 -29.71
C VAL A 144 48.15 -18.98 -29.11
N GLY A 145 48.36 -19.22 -27.82
CA GLY A 145 49.67 -19.10 -27.20
C GLY A 145 50.71 -20.06 -27.79
N THR A 146 50.32 -21.30 -28.13
CA THR A 146 51.20 -22.25 -28.81
C THR A 146 51.50 -21.85 -30.24
N GLU A 147 50.51 -21.38 -30.99
CA GLU A 147 50.68 -20.87 -32.34
C GLU A 147 51.59 -19.64 -32.36
N LEU A 148 51.37 -18.70 -31.44
CA LEU A 148 52.22 -17.50 -31.29
C LEU A 148 53.66 -17.87 -30.95
N LYS A 149 53.88 -18.91 -30.14
CA LYS A 149 55.22 -19.42 -29.82
C LYS A 149 55.89 -20.05 -31.05
N ALA A 150 55.14 -20.79 -31.87
CA ALA A 150 55.63 -21.35 -33.12
C ALA A 150 55.98 -20.23 -34.12
N VAL A 151 55.10 -19.24 -34.28
CA VAL A 151 55.36 -18.05 -35.09
C VAL A 151 56.60 -17.31 -34.59
N GLY A 152 56.75 -17.14 -33.27
CA GLY A 152 57.94 -16.53 -32.68
C GLY A 152 59.23 -17.30 -32.96
N LYS A 153 59.17 -18.64 -33.05
CA LYS A 153 60.32 -19.47 -33.44
C LYS A 153 60.65 -19.28 -34.92
N VAL A 154 59.65 -19.37 -35.80
CA VAL A 154 59.84 -19.12 -37.24
C VAL A 154 60.41 -17.73 -37.48
N PHE A 155 59.92 -16.71 -36.77
CA PHE A 155 60.41 -15.34 -36.89
C PHE A 155 61.87 -15.20 -36.44
N LYS A 156 62.28 -15.93 -35.40
CA LYS A 156 63.69 -16.00 -34.97
C LYS A 156 64.60 -16.64 -36.02
N ASP A 157 64.09 -17.65 -36.74
CA ASP A 157 64.85 -18.35 -37.76
C ASP A 157 64.93 -17.53 -39.06
N VAL A 158 63.84 -16.84 -39.43
CA VAL A 158 63.69 -16.09 -40.70
C VAL A 158 64.33 -14.69 -40.66
N ILE A 159 64.30 -13.98 -39.52
CA ILE A 159 64.90 -12.62 -39.43
C ILE A 159 66.39 -12.62 -39.83
N PRO A 160 67.25 -13.49 -39.27
CA PRO A 160 68.66 -13.51 -39.61
C PRO A 160 68.90 -13.78 -41.10
N GLU A 161 68.16 -14.74 -41.67
CA GLU A 161 68.27 -15.11 -43.09
C GLU A 161 67.85 -13.94 -44.00
N PHE A 162 66.79 -13.20 -43.66
CA PHE A 162 66.42 -11.98 -44.37
C PHE A 162 67.49 -10.89 -44.29
N VAL A 163 68.08 -10.67 -43.10
CA VAL A 163 69.14 -9.68 -42.91
C VAL A 163 70.39 -10.05 -43.70
N GLU A 164 70.75 -11.33 -43.73
CA GLU A 164 71.87 -11.86 -44.51
C GLU A 164 71.62 -11.70 -46.01
N ASN A 165 70.46 -12.13 -46.51
CA ASN A 165 70.06 -11.97 -47.92
C ASN A 165 70.05 -10.49 -48.37
N VAL A 166 69.54 -9.57 -47.55
CA VAL A 166 69.57 -8.13 -47.84
C VAL A 166 71.00 -7.60 -47.85
N LYS A 167 71.87 -8.09 -46.97
CA LYS A 167 73.30 -7.71 -46.93
C LYS A 167 74.05 -8.22 -48.16
N GLU A 168 73.78 -9.44 -48.61
CA GLU A 168 74.31 -9.99 -49.86
C GLU A 168 73.83 -9.19 -51.08
N LEU A 169 72.53 -8.88 -51.17
CA LEU A 169 71.98 -8.05 -52.24
C LEU A 169 72.65 -6.67 -52.30
N LYS A 170 72.88 -6.05 -51.14
CA LYS A 170 73.62 -4.79 -51.04
C LYS A 170 75.05 -4.95 -51.57
N GLY A 171 75.74 -6.04 -51.20
CA GLY A 171 77.08 -6.35 -51.70
C GLY A 171 77.14 -6.56 -53.21
N ILE A 172 76.17 -7.31 -53.79
CA ILE A 172 76.04 -7.49 -55.24
C ILE A 172 75.81 -6.15 -55.93
N THR A 173 74.91 -5.32 -55.41
CA THR A 173 74.60 -4.00 -55.96
C THR A 173 75.81 -3.07 -55.95
N GLU A 174 76.60 -3.06 -54.86
CA GLU A 174 77.83 -2.28 -54.79
C GLU A 174 78.90 -2.75 -55.78
N ASN A 175 79.04 -4.06 -55.99
CA ASN A 175 79.96 -4.63 -56.97
C ASN A 175 79.53 -4.30 -58.41
N VAL A 176 78.23 -4.37 -58.71
CA VAL A 176 77.68 -3.98 -60.02
C VAL A 176 77.90 -2.49 -60.28
N ARG A 177 77.80 -1.63 -59.26
CA ARG A 177 78.01 -0.18 -59.39
C ARG A 177 79.49 0.22 -59.58
N LYS A 178 80.44 -0.66 -59.23
CA LYS A 178 81.90 -0.41 -59.37
C LYS A 178 82.48 -0.90 -60.69
N LYS A 179 81.73 -1.68 -61.47
CA LYS A 179 82.06 -2.00 -62.87
C LYS A 179 81.47 -0.95 -63.80
#